data_AF-X1IHB7-F1
#
_entry.id   AF-X1IHB7-F1
#
_cell.length_a   1.000
_cell.length_b   1.000
_cell.length_c   1.000
_cell.angle_alpha   90.00
_cell.angle_beta   90.00
_cell.angle_gamma   90.00
#
_symmetry.space_group_name_H-M   'P 1'
#
loop_
_entity.id
_entity.type
_entity.pdbx_description
1 polymer ?
#
loop_
_entity_poly.entity_id
_entity_poly.type
_entity_poly.pdbx_seq_one_letter_code
_entity_poly.pdbx_strand_id
1 'polypeptide(L)' 'MKIGNLNLNNNKYVKKQEGSVEFYLYKKDNDSIPSKSMGVFYNERMEINRDISILAILTYNKLINRDSLVMVDCMA' A
#
# COMPACT_ATOMS: atom_id res chain seq x y z
N MET A 1 -11.70 10.31 5.12
CA MET A 1 -12.13 10.44 3.71
C MET A 1 -12.79 9.12 3.32
N LYS A 2 -14.12 9.07 3.20
CA LYS A 2 -14.82 7.86 2.77
C LYS A 2 -14.70 7.80 1.25
N ILE A 3 -13.80 6.96 0.74
CA ILE A 3 -13.77 6.62 -0.68
C ILE A 3 -15.06 5.82 -0.90
N GLY A 4 -16.02 6.44 -1.61
CA GLY A 4 -17.33 5.85 -1.87
C GLY A 4 -17.18 4.50 -2.56
N ASN A 5 -18.20 3.64 -2.42
CA ASN A 5 -18.27 2.32 -3.04
C ASN A 5 -17.99 2.41 -4.54
N LEU A 6 -16.73 2.27 -4.92
CA LEU A 6 -16.29 2.10 -6.29
C LEU A 6 -16.74 0.70 -6.69
N ASN A 7 -17.76 0.62 -7.55
CA ASN A 7 -18.10 -0.59 -8.29
C ASN A 7 -16.94 -0.89 -9.24
N LEU A 8 -15.86 -1.46 -8.71
CA LEU A 8 -14.75 -1.97 -9.48
C LEU A 8 -15.29 -3.15 -10.28
N ASN A 9 -15.26 -3.02 -11.61
CA ASN A 9 -15.53 -4.16 -12.48
C ASN A 9 -14.57 -5.30 -12.10
N ASN A 10 -15.11 -6.37 -11.48
CA ASN A 10 -14.35 -7.51 -10.96
C ASN A 10 -13.45 -8.18 -12.01
N ASN A 11 -13.67 -7.92 -13.31
CA ASN A 11 -12.85 -8.45 -14.38
C ASN A 11 -11.51 -7.71 -14.58
N LYS A 12 -11.38 -6.45 -14.11
CA LYS A 12 -10.22 -5.59 -14.41
C LYS A 12 -9.16 -5.60 -13.30
N TYR A 13 -9.56 -5.88 -12.06
CA TYR A 13 -8.70 -5.80 -10.89
C TYR A 13 -8.63 -7.13 -10.14
N VAL A 14 -7.53 -7.36 -9.45
CA VAL A 14 -7.32 -8.45 -8.50
C VAL A 14 -7.13 -7.82 -7.13
N LYS A 15 -7.84 -8.36 -6.12
CA LYS A 15 -7.63 -7.96 -4.73
C LYS A 15 -6.37 -8.67 -4.20
N LYS A 16 -5.50 -7.91 -3.55
CA LYS A 16 -4.32 -8.39 -2.83
C LYS A 16 -4.41 -7.94 -1.38
N GLN A 17 -3.73 -8.65 -0.50
CA GLN A 17 -3.63 -8.34 0.92
C GLN A 17 -2.15 -8.29 1.29
N GLU A 18 -1.76 -7.24 2.02
CA GLU A 18 -0.45 -7.11 2.63
C GLU A 18 -0.63 -6.59 4.06
N GLY A 19 -0.14 -7.37 5.03
CA GLY A 19 -0.45 -7.13 6.44
C GLY A 19 -1.96 -7.05 6.70
N SER A 20 -2.40 -5.93 7.29
CA SER A 20 -3.80 -5.64 7.60
C SER A 20 -4.54 -4.87 6.51
N VAL A 21 -3.88 -4.57 5.38
CA VAL A 21 -4.45 -3.74 4.31
C VAL A 21 -4.82 -4.60 3.10
N GLU A 22 -6.04 -4.41 2.60
CA GLU A 22 -6.47 -4.90 1.30
C GLU A 22 -6.37 -3.79 0.25
N PHE A 23 -5.85 -4.12 -0.93
CA PHE A 23 -5.76 -3.19 -2.06
C PHE A 23 -6.04 -3.91 -3.38
N TYR A 24 -6.19 -3.12 -4.45
CA TYR A 24 -6.52 -3.63 -5.78
C TYR A 24 -5.37 -3.36 -6.75
N LEU A 25 -4.97 -4.40 -7.49
CA LEU A 25 -4.01 -4.31 -8.58
C LEU A 25 -4.73 -4.60 -9.90
N TYR A 26 -4.25 -4.06 -11.02
CA TYR A 26 -4.76 -4.46 -12.33
C TYR A 26 -4.48 -5.94 -12.59
N LYS A 27 -5.47 -6.67 -13.10
CA LYS A 27 -5.35 -8.11 -13.37
C LYS A 27 -4.23 -8.44 -14.36
N LYS A 28 -3.96 -7.56 -15.33
CA LYS A 28 -2.84 -7.70 -16.28
C LYS A 28 -1.45 -7.59 -15.63
N ASP A 29 -1.38 -6.91 -14.49
CA ASP A 29 -0.14 -6.65 -13.76
C ASP A 29 0.04 -7.64 -12.59
N ASN A 30 -0.97 -8.47 -12.33
CA ASN A 30 -0.91 -9.53 -11.34
C ASN A 30 0.16 -10.55 -11.73
N ASP A 31 1.12 -10.77 -10.84
CA ASP A 31 2.28 -11.66 -11.02
C ASP A 31 3.24 -11.22 -12.15
N SER A 32 3.08 -10.00 -12.67
CA SER A 32 4.01 -9.41 -13.63
C SER A 32 5.30 -8.96 -12.95
N ILE A 33 6.40 -8.92 -13.71
CA ILE A 33 7.67 -8.37 -13.21
C ILE A 33 7.48 -6.87 -12.95
N PRO A 34 7.75 -6.39 -11.72
CA PRO A 34 7.59 -4.97 -11.39
C PRO A 34 8.35 -4.07 -12.35
N SER A 35 7.65 -3.18 -13.03
CA SER A 35 8.22 -2.34 -14.07
C SER A 35 7.42 -1.06 -14.26
N LYS A 36 8.01 -0.08 -14.96
CA LYS A 36 7.38 1.21 -15.25
C LYS A 36 6.16 1.10 -16.19
N SER A 37 5.94 -0.05 -16.83
CA SER A 37 4.80 -0.29 -17.71
C SER A 37 3.54 -0.80 -17.00
N MET A 38 3.63 -1.13 -15.71
CA MET A 38 2.47 -1.46 -14.89
C MET A 38 1.51 -0.28 -14.82
N GLY A 39 0.20 -0.55 -14.77
CA GLY A 39 -0.81 0.49 -14.63
C GLY A 39 -0.72 1.24 -13.28
N VAL A 40 -0.29 0.54 -12.24
CA VAL A 40 0.13 1.08 -10.94
C VAL A 40 1.34 0.27 -10.50
N PHE A 41 2.44 0.95 -10.14
CA PHE A 41 3.66 0.26 -9.73
C PHE A 41 3.45 -0.42 -8.38
N TYR A 42 3.66 -1.73 -8.33
CA TYR A 42 3.66 -2.51 -7.11
C TYR A 42 4.78 -3.55 -7.19
N ASN A 43 5.53 -3.67 -6.10
CA ASN A 43 6.57 -4.69 -5.95
C ASN A 43 6.35 -5.40 -4.61
N GLU A 44 6.00 -6.67 -4.69
CA GLU A 44 5.80 -7.54 -3.52
C GLU A 44 7.09 -7.69 -2.70
N ARG A 45 8.27 -7.68 -3.36
CA ARG A 45 9.57 -7.76 -2.66
C ARG A 45 9.88 -6.56 -1.77
N MET A 46 9.06 -5.51 -1.81
CA MET A 46 9.19 -4.33 -0.95
C MET A 46 8.39 -4.44 0.37
N GLU A 47 7.75 -5.58 0.64
CA GLU A 47 7.02 -5.86 1.89
C GLU A 47 7.89 -5.58 3.12
N ILE A 48 9.10 -6.15 3.18
CA ILE A 48 10.03 -5.94 4.31
C ILE A 48 10.38 -4.45 4.52
N ASN A 49 10.53 -3.68 3.44
CA ASN A 49 10.80 -2.26 3.55
C ASN A 49 9.62 -1.50 4.17
N ARG A 50 8.39 -1.85 3.76
CA ARG A 50 7.16 -1.26 4.34
C ARG A 50 6.98 -1.68 5.80
N ASP A 51 7.25 -2.94 6.14
CA ASP A 51 7.18 -3.43 7.53
C ASP A 51 8.14 -2.71 8.47
N ILE A 52 9.40 -2.55 8.06
CA ILE A 52 10.40 -1.81 8.84
C ILE A 52 9.99 -0.34 8.99
N SER A 53 9.45 0.27 7.93
CA SER A 53 8.96 1.65 7.97
C SER A 53 7.82 1.82 8.98
N ILE A 54 6.86 0.88 9.00
CA ILE A 54 5.76 0.86 9.98
C ILE A 54 6.32 0.72 11.40
N LEU A 55 7.26 -0.22 11.63
CA LEU A 55 7.88 -0.41 12.94
C LEU A 55 8.59 0.86 13.42
N ALA A 56 9.32 1.55 12.53
CA ALA A 56 10.00 2.79 12.84
C ALA A 56 9.00 3.91 13.21
N ILE A 57 7.91 4.05 12.45
CA ILE A 57 6.83 5.01 12.71
C ILE A 57 6.20 4.76 14.09
N LEU A 58 5.84 3.51 14.39
CA LEU A 58 5.21 3.15 15.66
C LEU A 58 6.14 3.41 16.85
N THR A 59 7.41 3.04 16.71
CA THR A 59 8.44 3.27 17.73
C THR A 59 8.65 4.76 17.96
N TYR A 60 8.79 5.54 16.88
CA TYR A 60 8.97 6.97 16.95
C TYR A 60 7.78 7.65 17.64
N ASN A 61 6.55 7.30 17.25
CA ASN A 61 5.34 7.85 17.84
C ASN A 61 5.25 7.56 19.36
N LYS A 62 5.63 6.34 19.77
CA LYS A 62 5.68 5.94 21.18
C LYS A 62 6.73 6.73 21.97
N LEU A 63 7.90 6.97 21.39
CA LEU A 63 9.00 7.68 22.07
C LEU A 63 8.71 9.16 22.30
N ILE A 64 8.07 9.82 21.32
CA ILE A 64 7.78 11.25 21.39
C ILE A 64 6.44 11.58 22.07
N ASN A 65 5.64 10.55 22.41
CA ASN A 65 4.34 10.64 23.05
C ASN A 65 3.41 11.70 22.44
N ARG A 66 3.32 11.75 21.10
CA ARG A 66 2.40 12.64 20.39
C ARG A 66 1.10 11.91 20.09
N ASP A 67 -0.02 12.53 20.47
CA ASP A 67 -1.36 12.02 20.18
C ASP A 67 -1.68 12.04 18.67
N SER A 68 -0.98 12.88 17.88
CA SER A 68 -1.09 12.92 16.43
C SER A 68 0.27 13.04 15.75
N LEU A 69 0.60 12.05 14.92
CA LEU A 69 1.74 12.06 14.03
C LEU A 69 1.24 12.30 12.60
N VAL A 70 1.66 13.42 11.99
CA VAL A 70 1.41 13.69 10.57
C VAL A 70 2.51 13.02 9.76
N MET A 71 2.11 12.19 8.80
CA MET A 71 3.02 11.47 7.91
C MET A 71 2.71 11.83 6.46
N VAL A 72 3.73 11.79 5.61
CA VAL A 72 3.63 12.07 4.18
C VAL A 72 4.29 10.92 3.43
N ASP A 73 3.55 10.33 2.50
CA ASP A 73 4.13 9.48 1.46
C ASP A 73 4.28 10.32 0.19
N CYS A 74 5.52 10.64 -0.17
CA CYS A 74 5.82 11.56 -1.25
C CYS A 74 5.64 10.95 -2.65
N MET A 75 5.46 9.62 -2.77
CA MET A 75 5.39 8.92 -4.05
C MET A 75 4.15 8.01 -4.16
N ALA A 76 3.14 8.21 -3.31
CA ALA A 76 1.86 7.51 -3.33
C ALA A 76 1.00 7.82 -4.56
#